data_AF-A0A2G6NVP4-F1
#
_entry.id   AF-A0A2G6NVP4-F1
#
_cell.length_a   1.000
_cell.length_b   1.000
_cell.length_c   1.000
_cell.angle_alpha   90.00
_cell.angle_beta   90.00
_cell.angle_gamma   90.00
#
_symmetry.space_group_name_H-M   'P 1'
#
loop_
_entity.id
_entity.type
_entity.pdbx_description
1 polymer ?
#
loop_
_entity_poly.entity_id
_entity_poly.type
_entity_poly.pdbx_seq_one_letter_code
_entity_poly.pdbx_strand_id
1 'polypeptide(L)'
;MSGLSSAATLRCQAVVRHNRPVSTGLIRLDLELERPTAFLPGQFAMVNLPGRRAFTFGRPFSILAVDGPVLSLLYRVVGGGTR
;
A
#
# COMPACT_ATOMS: atom_id res chain seq x y z
N MET A 1 -11.57 23.57 -22.37
CA MET A 1 -10.35 23.27 -21.59
C MET A 1 -10.71 23.36 -20.11
N SER A 2 -11.17 22.27 -19.52
CA SER A 2 -11.52 22.18 -18.09
C SER A 2 -10.44 21.40 -17.36
N GLY A 3 -9.96 21.99 -16.26
CA GLY A 3 -8.71 21.61 -15.59
C GLY A 3 -8.58 20.13 -15.25
N LEU A 4 -7.38 19.60 -15.50
CA LEU A 4 -6.91 18.37 -14.89
C LEU A 4 -7.00 18.55 -13.37
N SER A 5 -8.01 17.90 -12.76
CA SER A 5 -8.10 17.76 -11.32
C SER A 5 -6.82 17.06 -10.85
N SER A 6 -6.00 17.77 -10.07
CA SER A 6 -4.88 17.18 -9.35
C SER A 6 -5.45 16.03 -8.52
N ALA A 7 -5.03 14.79 -8.79
CA ALA A 7 -5.45 13.64 -8.01
C ALA A 7 -5.09 13.91 -6.54
N ALA A 8 -6.09 14.10 -5.70
CA ALA A 8 -5.87 14.37 -4.28
C ALA A 8 -5.13 13.18 -3.66
N THR A 9 -3.90 13.40 -3.19
CA THR A 9 -3.15 12.39 -2.46
C THR A 9 -3.82 12.15 -1.11
N LEU A 10 -4.42 10.97 -0.95
CA LEU A 10 -5.02 10.55 0.31
C LEU A 10 -3.92 10.05 1.24
N ARG A 11 -3.95 10.48 2.51
CA ARG A 11 -3.04 10.04 3.57
C ARG A 11 -3.86 9.38 4.67
N CYS A 12 -3.47 8.18 5.06
CA CYS A 12 -4.08 7.45 6.17
C CYS A 12 -3.02 6.68 6.97
N GLN A 13 -3.36 6.36 8.22
CA GLN A 13 -2.61 5.39 9.02
C GLN A 13 -3.25 4.02 8.88
N ALA A 14 -2.45 2.98 9.06
CA ALA A 14 -2.91 1.61 8.98
C ALA A 14 -2.07 0.68 9.87
N VAL A 15 -2.66 -0.46 10.24
CA VAL A 15 -1.99 -1.52 11.00
C VAL A 15 -1.80 -2.73 10.10
N VAL A 16 -0.61 -3.33 10.13
CA VAL A 16 -0.34 -4.59 9.41
C VAL A 16 -1.14 -5.72 10.05
N ARG A 17 -2.03 -6.35 9.28
CA ARG A 17 -2.78 -7.54 9.71
C ARG A 17 -2.09 -8.83 9.27
N HIS A 18 -1.67 -8.87 8.01
CA HIS A 18 -0.93 -9.99 7.47
C HIS A 18 0.18 -9.50 6.55
N ASN A 19 1.31 -10.20 6.58
CA ASN A 19 2.40 -10.02 5.64
C ASN A 19 2.92 -11.41 5.26
N ARG A 20 2.44 -11.97 4.14
CA ARG A 20 2.63 -13.39 3.83
C ARG A 20 3.01 -13.64 2.38
N PRO A 21 3.89 -14.62 2.11
CA PRO A 21 4.18 -15.02 0.74
C PRO A 21 2.91 -15.61 0.09
N VAL A 22 2.72 -15.30 -1.19
CA VAL A 22 1.66 -15.90 -2.03
C VAL A 22 2.24 -16.72 -3.18
N SER A 23 3.46 -16.42 -3.60
CA SER A 23 4.28 -17.24 -4.50
C SER A 23 5.76 -16.85 -4.37
N THR A 24 6.64 -17.47 -5.15
CA THR A 24 8.08 -17.21 -5.10
C THR A 24 8.41 -15.73 -5.32
N GLY A 25 8.84 -15.07 -4.24
CA GLY A 25 9.22 -13.66 -4.24
C GLY A 25 8.04 -12.67 -4.25
N LEU A 26 6.78 -13.13 -4.27
CA LEU A 26 5.60 -12.28 -4.16
C LEU A 26 4.99 -12.37 -2.76
N ILE A 27 4.73 -11.19 -2.20
CA ILE A 27 4.19 -11.05 -0.86
C ILE A 27 2.90 -10.23 -0.93
N ARG A 28 1.87 -10.71 -0.22
CA ARG A 28 0.64 -9.97 0.04
C ARG A 28 0.73 -9.33 1.42
N LEU A 29 0.52 -8.03 1.45
CA LEU A 29 0.43 -7.22 2.65
C LEU A 29 -1.02 -6.75 2.82
N ASP A 30 -1.64 -7.16 3.93
CA ASP A 30 -2.99 -6.73 4.31
C ASP A 30 -2.88 -5.68 5.41
N LEU A 31 -3.40 -4.49 5.14
CA LEU A 31 -3.38 -3.33 6.02
C LEU A 31 -4.81 -2.98 6.45
N GLU A 32 -5.07 -2.94 7.75
CA GLU A 32 -6.33 -2.39 8.26
C GLU A 32 -6.18 -0.86 8.36
N LEU A 33 -6.95 -0.15 7.55
CA LEU A 33 -6.95 1.31 7.52
C LEU A 33 -7.70 1.86 8.73
N GLU A 34 -7.16 2.89 9.38
CA GLU A 34 -7.84 3.61 10.47
C GLU A 34 -9.19 4.19 10.00
N ARG A 35 -9.25 4.61 8.73
CA ARG A 35 -10.44 5.11 8.07
C ARG A 35 -10.61 4.44 6.71
N PRO A 36 -11.79 3.87 6.40
CA PRO A 36 -12.08 3.33 5.08
C PRO A 36 -11.81 4.41 4.01
N THR A 37 -11.09 4.02 2.97
CA THR A 37 -10.67 4.93 1.91
C THR A 37 -11.08 4.34 0.58
N ALA A 38 -11.86 5.08 -0.21
CA ALA A 38 -12.24 4.68 -1.55
C ALA A 38 -11.03 4.78 -2.50
N PHE A 39 -10.94 3.84 -3.44
CA PHE A 39 -9.86 3.74 -4.42
C PHE A 39 -10.46 3.28 -5.76
N LEU A 40 -9.78 3.65 -6.84
CA LEU A 40 -10.11 3.24 -8.20
C LEU A 40 -9.07 2.24 -8.71
N PRO A 41 -9.47 1.28 -9.56
CA PRO A 41 -8.52 0.40 -10.23
C PRO A 41 -7.40 1.19 -10.94
N GLY A 42 -6.17 0.70 -10.84
CA GLY A 42 -4.98 1.36 -11.41
C GLY A 42 -4.28 2.34 -10.48
N GLN A 43 -4.85 2.64 -9.30
CA GLN A 43 -4.17 3.43 -8.27
C GLN A 43 -3.11 2.61 -7.50
N PHE A 44 -2.20 3.32 -6.87
CA PHE A 44 -1.12 2.77 -6.06
C PHE A 44 -1.01 3.48 -4.72
N ALA A 45 -0.39 2.82 -3.74
CA ALA A 45 -0.10 3.39 -2.43
C ALA A 45 1.40 3.61 -2.25
N MET A 46 1.76 4.75 -1.67
CA MET A 46 3.09 4.95 -1.09
C MET A 46 3.04 4.47 0.36
N VAL A 47 3.80 3.43 0.67
CA VAL A 47 3.83 2.84 2.02
C VAL A 47 5.10 3.32 2.73
N ASN A 48 4.92 3.83 3.94
CA ASN A 48 6.02 4.22 4.81
C ASN A 48 5.80 3.53 6.16
N LEU A 49 6.85 2.89 6.69
CA LEU A 49 6.89 2.44 8.07
C LEU A 49 7.35 3.62 8.94
N PRO A 50 6.51 4.19 9.81
CA PRO A 50 6.94 5.24 10.73
C PRO A 50 7.61 4.66 11.99
N GLY A 51 8.26 5.54 12.79
CA GLY A 51 8.81 5.19 14.10
C GLY A 51 10.33 5.00 14.15
N ARG A 52 10.84 4.28 15.17
CA ARG A 52 12.29 4.12 15.41
C ARG A 52 13.05 3.39 14.30
N ARG A 53 12.36 2.58 13.50
CA ARG A 53 12.88 1.92 12.30
C ARG A 53 12.18 2.49 11.06
N ALA A 54 12.10 3.82 10.98
CA ALA A 54 11.42 4.48 9.89
C ALA A 54 12.00 4.04 8.55
N PHE A 55 11.13 3.60 7.65
CA PHE A 55 11.51 3.14 6.33
C PHE A 55 10.45 3.55 5.32
N THR A 56 10.84 4.38 4.36
CA THR A 56 10.03 4.72 3.20
C THR A 56 10.32 3.70 2.12
N PHE A 57 9.31 2.97 1.67
CA PHE A 57 9.49 2.16 0.48
C PHE A 57 9.62 3.12 -0.71
N GLY A 58 10.80 3.20 -1.32
CA GLY A 58 11.12 4.14 -2.40
C GLY A 58 10.40 3.88 -3.73
N ARG A 59 9.33 3.09 -3.74
CA ARG A 59 8.53 2.76 -4.93
C ARG A 59 7.05 2.57 -4.55
N PRO A 60 6.12 2.87 -5.47
CA PRO A 60 4.70 2.65 -5.26
C PRO A 60 4.35 1.16 -5.19
N PHE A 61 3.35 0.84 -4.36
CA PHE A 61 2.78 -0.50 -4.22
C PHE A 61 1.46 -0.54 -4.96
N SER A 62 1.29 -1.54 -5.82
CA SER A 62 0.01 -1.78 -6.48
C SER A 62 -1.04 -2.19 -5.45
N ILE A 63 -2.20 -1.53 -5.52
CA ILE A 63 -3.38 -1.94 -4.74
C ILE A 63 -3.97 -3.18 -5.40
N LEU A 64 -4.02 -4.29 -4.65
CA LEU A 64 -4.59 -5.55 -5.11
C LEU A 64 -6.11 -5.57 -4.93
N ALA A 65 -6.58 -5.16 -3.75
CA ALA A 65 -8.00 -5.14 -3.40
C ALA A 65 -8.24 -4.26 -2.16
N VAL A 66 -9.49 -3.89 -1.92
CA VAL A 66 -9.96 -3.50 -0.60
C VAL A 66 -11.25 -4.23 -0.30
N ASP A 67 -11.35 -4.71 0.93
CA ASP A 67 -12.53 -5.36 1.48
C ASP A 67 -12.82 -4.75 2.86
N GLY A 68 -13.92 -4.00 2.96
CA GLY A 68 -14.23 -3.21 4.16
C GLY A 68 -13.08 -2.25 4.52
N PRO A 69 -12.51 -2.32 5.74
CA PRO A 69 -11.39 -1.48 6.16
C PRO A 69 -10.02 -2.03 5.73
N VAL A 70 -9.96 -3.20 5.07
CA VAL A 70 -8.70 -3.88 4.76
C VAL A 70 -8.25 -3.56 3.35
N LEU A 71 -7.11 -2.88 3.22
CA LEU A 71 -6.37 -2.67 1.98
C LEU A 71 -5.34 -3.78 1.78
N SER A 72 -5.46 -4.51 0.67
CA SER A 72 -4.48 -5.51 0.25
C SER A 72 -3.55 -4.94 -0.81
N LEU A 73 -2.26 -5.07 -0.57
CA LEU A 73 -1.18 -4.70 -1.49
C LEU A 73 -0.43 -5.96 -1.93
N LEU A 74 0.00 -5.99 -3.19
CA LEU A 74 0.87 -7.04 -3.71
C LEU A 74 2.21 -6.44 -4.10
N TYR A 75 3.30 -7.01 -3.58
CA TYR A 75 4.64 -6.55 -3.92
C TYR A 75 5.63 -7.69 -4.08
N ARG A 76 6.65 -7.46 -4.92
CA ARG A 76 7.76 -8.39 -5.10
C ARG A 76 8.94 -8.02 -4.20
N VAL A 77 9.53 -9.00 -3.54
CA VAL A 77 10.83 -8.84 -2.90
C VAL A 77 11.90 -8.95 -3.99
N VAL A 78 12.61 -7.85 -4.25
CA VAL A 78 13.64 -7.76 -5.30
C VAL A 78 15.05 -7.48 -4.74
N GLY A 79 15.23 -7.55 -3.41
CA GLY A 79 16.48 -7.26 -2.72
C GLY A 79 16.28 -6.78 -1.28
N GLY A 80 17.34 -6.25 -0.65
CA GLY A 80 17.37 -5.89 0.79
C GLY A 80 16.37 -4.82 1.24
N GLY A 81 15.88 -3.94 0.35
CA GLY A 81 14.88 -2.91 0.67
C GLY A 81 13.43 -3.42 0.82
N THR A 82 13.22 -4.73 0.85
CA THR A 82 11.90 -5.39 1.00
C THR A 82 11.93 -6.59 1.94
N ARG A 83 13.00 -6.72 2.73
CA ARG A 83 13.21 -7.81 3.67
C ARG A 83 12.96 -7.34 5.10
#